data_AF-A0A7H4MFS3-F1
#
_entry.id   AF-A0A7H4MFS3-F1
#
_cell.length_a   1.000
_cell.length_b   1.000
_cell.length_c   1.000
_cell.angle_alpha   90.00
_cell.angle_beta   90.00
_cell.angle_gamma   90.00
#
_symmetry.space_group_name_H-M   'P 1'
#
loop_
_entity.id
_entity.type
_entity.pdbx_description
1 polymer ?
#
loop_
_entity_poly.entity_id
_entity_poly.type
_entity_poly.pdbx_seq_one_letter_code
_entity_poly.pdbx_strand_id
1 'polypeptide(L)'
;MQFNDSPEAVTVETLEIMQKANERSGCTSFLPTLITSSDDLMKQGIRVMREYLQKHPNQALGLHLEGPWLKYRQERHPQPGLRA
;
A
#
# COMPACT_ATOMS: atom_id res chain seq x y z
N MET A 1 4.72 4.76 6.31
CA MET A 1 4.91 3.30 6.43
C MET A 1 4.57 2.70 5.07
N GLN A 2 5.42 1.85 4.51
CA GLN A 2 5.15 1.18 3.24
C GLN A 2 4.21 0.00 3.47
N PHE A 3 3.30 -0.25 2.53
CA PHE A 3 2.32 -1.33 2.65
C PHE A 3 2.86 -2.70 2.21
N ASN A 4 3.93 -2.72 1.40
CA ASN A 4 4.50 -3.92 0.80
C ASN A 4 5.97 -4.17 1.18
N ASP A 5 6.34 -4.00 2.46
CA ASP A 5 7.67 -4.39 2.94
C ASP A 5 7.94 -5.90 2.70
N SER A 6 6.91 -6.75 2.67
CA SER A 6 6.96 -8.10 2.11
C SER A 6 5.65 -8.48 1.40
N PRO A 7 5.63 -9.45 0.46
CA PRO A 7 4.41 -9.90 -0.21
C PRO A 7 3.33 -10.45 0.74
N GLU A 8 3.77 -11.11 1.81
CA GLU A 8 2.92 -11.70 2.84
C GLU A 8 2.30 -10.65 3.76
N ALA A 9 2.90 -9.46 3.83
CA ALA A 9 2.39 -8.33 4.60
C ALA A 9 1.23 -7.60 3.89
N VAL A 10 0.97 -7.86 2.61
CA VAL A 10 -0.15 -7.25 1.87
C VAL A 10 -1.44 -7.99 2.23
N THR A 11 -2.01 -7.63 3.40
CA THR A 11 -3.22 -8.23 3.99
C THR A 11 -4.13 -7.19 4.63
N VAL A 12 -5.37 -7.57 4.94
CA VAL A 12 -6.34 -6.73 5.65
C VAL A 12 -5.87 -6.43 7.07
N GLU A 13 -5.28 -7.42 7.75
CA GLU A 13 -4.73 -7.26 9.09
C GLU A 13 -3.65 -6.19 9.15
N THR A 14 -2.76 -6.14 8.16
CA THR A 14 -1.75 -5.08 8.07
C THR A 14 -2.40 -3.69 7.99
N LEU A 15 -3.46 -3.53 7.20
CA LEU A 15 -4.18 -2.25 7.12
C LEU A 15 -4.83 -1.86 8.46
N GLU A 16 -5.35 -2.83 9.22
CA GLU A 16 -5.91 -2.60 10.55
C GLU A 16 -4.83 -2.20 11.57
N ILE A 17 -3.64 -2.83 11.50
CA ILE A 17 -2.49 -2.46 12.31
C ILE A 17 -2.03 -1.03 11.97
N MET A 18 -1.95 -0.70 10.68
CA MET A 18 -1.61 0.64 10.20
C MET A 18 -2.58 1.68 10.72
N GLN A 19 -3.89 1.43 10.63
CA GLN A 19 -4.92 2.32 11.14
C GLN A 19 -4.76 2.56 12.65
N LYS A 20 -4.66 1.49 13.45
CA LYS A 20 -4.48 1.61 14.91
C LYS A 20 -3.20 2.36 15.29
N ALA A 21 -2.14 2.20 14.51
CA ALA A 21 -0.90 2.94 14.72
C ALA A 21 -1.06 4.43 14.37
N ASN A 22 -1.72 4.75 13.26
CA ASN A 22 -1.98 6.12 12.80
C ASN A 22 -2.90 6.88 13.77
N GLU A 23 -3.89 6.22 14.36
CA GLU A 23 -4.78 6.83 15.35
C GLU A 23 -4.03 7.34 16.58
N ARG A 24 -2.94 6.67 16.98
CA ARG A 24 -2.10 7.10 18.11
C ARG A 24 -1.39 8.43 17.86
N SER A 25 -1.23 8.84 16.61
CA SER A 25 -0.66 10.12 16.22
C SER A 25 -1.69 11.12 15.67
N GLY A 26 -2.99 10.83 15.81
CA GLY A 26 -4.08 11.70 15.36
C GLY A 26 -4.42 11.59 13.87
N CYS A 27 -3.84 10.63 13.15
CA CYS A 27 -4.16 10.37 11.75
C CYS A 27 -5.32 9.37 11.67
N THR A 28 -6.52 9.84 11.34
CA THR A 28 -7.75 9.02 11.29
C THR A 28 -8.00 8.41 9.92
N SER A 29 -7.42 8.98 8.86
CA SER A 29 -7.63 8.55 7.48
C SER A 29 -6.34 8.69 6.70
N PHE A 30 -6.03 7.71 5.86
CA PHE A 30 -4.79 7.68 5.09
C PHE A 30 -4.95 6.88 3.79
N LEU A 31 -3.92 6.92 2.96
CA LEU A 31 -3.80 6.07 1.77
C LEU A 31 -2.59 5.14 1.96
N PRO A 32 -2.78 3.83 2.21
CA PRO A 32 -1.67 2.88 2.18
C PRO A 32 -0.92 2.97 0.85
N THR A 33 0.39 3.22 0.92
CA THR A 33 1.25 3.34 -0.26
C THR A 33 1.86 1.98 -0.60
N LEU A 34 1.55 1.48 -1.79
CA LEU A 34 2.20 0.33 -2.40
C LEU A 34 3.26 0.85 -3.39
N ILE A 35 4.53 0.66 -3.06
CA ILE A 35 5.63 1.09 -3.93
C ILE A 35 5.84 0.11 -5.10
N THR A 36 6.67 0.50 -6.08
CA THR A 36 7.12 -0.33 -7.21
C THR A 36 7.26 -1.80 -6.83
N SER A 37 6.44 -2.63 -7.46
CA SER A 37 6.32 -4.06 -7.19
C SER A 37 5.85 -4.81 -8.44
N SER A 38 5.75 -6.14 -8.37
CA SER A 38 5.24 -6.95 -9.47
C SER A 38 3.74 -6.69 -9.72
N ASP A 39 3.27 -6.97 -10.94
CA ASP A 39 1.85 -6.84 -11.29
C ASP A 39 0.95 -7.71 -10.39
N ASP A 40 1.44 -8.88 -9.97
CA ASP A 40 0.69 -9.78 -9.10
C ASP A 40 0.52 -9.20 -7.70
N LEU A 41 1.55 -8.53 -7.17
CA LEU A 41 1.48 -7.87 -5.87
C LEU A 41 0.57 -6.63 -5.94
N MET A 42 0.61 -5.87 -7.04
CA MET A 42 -0.35 -4.79 -7.28
C MET A 42 -1.80 -5.29 -7.29
N LYS A 43 -2.07 -6.39 -8.01
CA LYS A 43 -3.41 -7.02 -8.03
C LYS A 43 -3.81 -7.54 -6.65
N GLN A 44 -2.89 -8.09 -5.86
CA GLN A 44 -3.13 -8.48 -4.47
C GLN A 44 -3.49 -7.26 -3.61
N GLY A 45 -2.71 -6.19 -3.67
CA GLY A 45 -2.99 -4.94 -2.95
C GLY A 45 -4.37 -4.36 -3.27
N ILE A 46 -4.77 -4.36 -4.54
CA ILE A 46 -6.11 -3.92 -4.97
C ILE A 46 -7.21 -4.80 -4.35
N ARG A 47 -7.03 -6.13 -4.33
CA ARG A 47 -8.00 -7.06 -3.74
C ARG A 47 -8.16 -6.83 -2.24
N VAL A 48 -7.04 -6.73 -1.52
CA VAL A 48 -7.00 -6.48 -0.08
C VAL A 48 -7.64 -5.14 0.26
N MET A 49 -7.31 -4.08 -0.47
CA MET A 49 -7.91 -2.76 -0.24
C MET A 49 -9.44 -2.78 -0.46
N ARG A 50 -9.91 -3.49 -1.50
CA ARG A 50 -11.35 -3.65 -1.75
C ARG A 50 -12.04 -4.37 -0.59
N GLU A 51 -11.45 -5.44 -0.07
CA GLU A 51 -12.00 -6.16 1.08
C GLU A 51 -12.04 -5.27 2.34
N TYR A 52 -10.97 -4.52 2.59
CA TYR A 52 -10.89 -3.61 3.73
C TYR A 52 -11.97 -2.51 3.65
N LEU A 53 -12.17 -1.89 2.49
CA LEU A 53 -13.18 -0.85 2.28
C LEU A 53 -14.63 -1.31 2.54
N GLN A 54 -14.91 -2.60 2.40
CA GLN A 54 -16.24 -3.15 2.70
C GLN A 54 -16.55 -3.16 4.20
N LYS A 55 -15.50 -3.23 5.05
CA LYS A 55 -15.62 -3.40 6.49
C LYS A 55 -15.35 -2.09 7.26
N HIS A 56 -14.51 -1.22 6.69
CA HIS A 56 -13.91 -0.09 7.41
C HIS A 56 -14.13 1.24 6.68
N PRO A 57 -15.31 1.88 6.80
CA PRO A 57 -15.57 3.17 6.19
C PRO A 57 -14.73 4.28 6.85
N ASN A 58 -14.26 5.25 6.04
CA ASN A 58 -13.57 6.48 6.46
C ASN A 58 -12.19 6.32 7.14
N GLN A 59 -11.58 5.14 7.08
CA GLN A 59 -10.23 4.87 7.62
C GLN A 59 -9.19 4.94 6.49
N ALA A 60 -8.61 3.81 6.06
CA ALA A 60 -7.85 3.77 4.81
C ALA A 60 -8.79 4.02 3.62
N LEU A 61 -8.58 5.13 2.92
CA LEU A 61 -9.54 5.65 1.92
C LEU A 61 -9.40 4.99 0.54
N GLY A 62 -8.30 4.27 0.30
CA GLY A 62 -7.95 3.69 -0.98
C GLY A 62 -6.46 3.38 -1.06
N LEU A 63 -6.03 2.83 -2.19
CA LEU A 63 -4.64 2.43 -2.40
C LEU A 63 -3.89 3.53 -3.17
N HIS A 64 -2.72 3.93 -2.67
CA HIS A 64 -1.79 4.80 -3.41
C HIS A 64 -0.70 3.94 -4.07
N LEU A 65 -0.66 3.92 -5.41
CA LEU A 65 0.36 3.21 -6.17
C LEU A 65 1.52 4.16 -6.50
N GLU A 66 2.66 3.97 -5.85
CA GLU A 66 3.88 4.76 -6.08
C GLU A 66 4.83 3.99 -7.02
N GLY A 67 4.58 4.15 -8.33
CA GLY A 67 5.24 3.38 -9.40
C GLY A 67 4.35 2.25 -9.95
N PRO A 68 4.87 1.38 -10.84
CA PRO A 68 6.26 1.30 -11.32
C PRO A 68 6.65 2.30 -12.41
N TRP A 69 5.73 3.14 -12.90
CA TRP A 69 5.98 4.06 -14.00
C TRP A 69 6.69 5.34 -13.54
N LEU A 70 7.96 5.20 -13.13
CA LEU A 70 8.78 6.30 -12.60
C LEU A 70 10.04 6.45 -13.46
N LYS A 71 10.63 7.65 -13.43
CA LYS A 71 11.91 7.88 -14.11
C LYS A 71 12.99 6.98 -13.49
N TYR A 72 13.88 6.43 -14.33
CA TYR A 72 14.89 5.40 -14.02
C TYR A 72 15.80 5.65 -12.78
N ARG A 73 15.79 6.86 -12.22
CA ARG A 73 16.74 7.31 -11.20
C ARG A 73 16.06 7.66 -9.88
N GLN A 74 15.39 6.68 -9.27
CA GLN A 74 14.91 6.79 -7.90
C GLN A 74 15.53 5.71 -7.01
N GLU A 75 16.31 6.16 -6.02
CA GLU A 75 17.15 5.32 -5.16
C GLU A 75 16.37 4.39 -4.22
N ARG A 76 15.09 4.67 -3.96
CA ARG A 76 14.26 3.93 -2.99
C ARG A 76 13.32 2.89 -3.61
N HIS A 77 13.29 2.74 -4.94
CA HIS A 77 12.44 1.76 -5.61
C HIS A 77 13.26 0.53 -6.07
N PRO A 78 12.76 -0.69 -5.88
CA PRO A 78 13.43 -1.88 -6.40
C PRO A 78 13.52 -1.82 -7.92
N GLN A 79 14.75 -1.82 -8.43
CA GLN A 79 15.08 -1.70 -9.84
C GLN A 79 14.44 -2.76 -10.76
N PRO A 80 14.27 -4.05 -10.35
CA PRO A 80 13.66 -5.07 -11.21
C PRO A 80 12.21 -4.79 -11.61
N GLY A 81 11.51 -3.90 -10.90
CA GLY A 81 10.09 -3.60 -11.14
C GLY A 81 9.84 -2.28 -11.87
N LEU A 82 10.86 -1.47 -12.16
CA LEU A 82 10.68 -0.13 -12.68
C LEU A 82 10.35 -0.13 -14.19
N ARG A 83 9.40 0.71 -14.60
CA ARG A 83 8.94 0.85 -16.00
C ARG A 83 9.09 2.31 -16.44
N ALA A 84 9.57 2.51 -17.67
CA ALA A 84 9.65 3.82 -18.31
C ALA A 84 8.38 4.14 -19.10
#